data_AF-A0A0A8WUV8-F1
#
_entry.id   AF-A0A0A8WUV8-F1
#
_cell.length_a   1.000
_cell.length_b   1.000
_cell.length_c   1.000
_cell.angle_alpha   90.00
_cell.angle_beta   90.00
_cell.angle_gamma   90.00
#
_symmetry.space_group_name_H-M   'P 1'
#
loop_
_entity.id
_entity.type
_entity.pdbx_description
1 polymer ?
#
loop_
_entity_poly.entity_id
_entity_poly.type
_entity_poly.pdbx_seq_one_letter_code
_entity_poly.pdbx_strand_id
1 'polypeptide(L)'
;MDKGFDTLINIIPSETLYREGKPINLNSHEDQARINSLLVELSDEGLMPELIIIDNLSSMTAGGDENSNNDIESLLKFMTSLRHKGFAVVLVHHSGKSGDQRGASRREDLLDTTIKLSPTKDDGGRKEGASFTIEFTKCRGKKPDPFNLPVECLQVRDGVFEWVMKHQREIPKIIDIMAFIRDAKPTAQKDIVEAGDLGSKGEISKRIQAARSTGYIEKSALVLTKKGLEEVERYLPESAF
;
A
#
# COMPACT_ATOMS: atom_id res chain seq x y z
N MET A 1 -10.11 25.29 -33.27
CA MET A 1 -8.74 24.87 -32.92
C MET A 1 -8.86 24.08 -31.63
N ASP A 2 -8.73 22.76 -31.73
CA ASP A 2 -8.68 21.88 -30.57
C ASP A 2 -7.56 22.35 -29.65
N LYS A 3 -7.91 22.74 -28.41
CA LYS A 3 -6.93 22.81 -27.33
C LYS A 3 -6.66 21.36 -26.93
N GLY A 4 -5.73 20.75 -27.65
CA GLY A 4 -5.28 19.37 -27.41
C GLY A 4 -4.82 19.20 -25.97
N PHE A 5 -5.29 18.14 -25.33
CA PHE A 5 -4.86 17.62 -24.03
C PHE A 5 -4.29 18.67 -23.06
N ASP A 6 -5.14 19.28 -22.23
CA ASP A 6 -4.71 19.85 -20.95
C ASP A 6 -3.91 18.77 -20.22
N THR A 7 -2.58 18.88 -20.24
CA THR A 7 -1.69 17.87 -19.68
C THR A 7 -1.86 17.83 -18.16
N LEU A 8 -2.63 16.86 -17.68
CA LEU A 8 -2.86 16.57 -16.27
C LEU A 8 -1.55 16.23 -15.50
N ILE A 9 -0.49 15.89 -16.24
CA ILE A 9 0.82 15.49 -15.72
C ILE A 9 1.90 16.28 -16.45
N ASN A 10 2.72 17.01 -15.70
CA ASN A 10 3.94 17.63 -16.19
C ASN A 10 5.15 16.75 -15.82
N ILE A 11 5.89 16.29 -16.82
CA ILE A 11 7.08 15.45 -16.62
C ILE A 11 8.31 16.32 -16.87
N ILE A 12 9.15 16.46 -15.84
CA ILE A 12 10.42 17.17 -15.93
C ILE A 12 11.55 16.12 -15.92
N PRO A 13 12.08 15.74 -17.10
CA PRO A 13 13.08 14.69 -17.19
C PRO A 13 14.43 15.16 -16.64
N SER A 14 15.30 14.22 -16.30
CA SER A 14 16.60 14.48 -15.68
C SER A 14 17.49 15.41 -16.53
N GLU A 15 17.36 15.31 -17.85
CA GLU A 15 18.06 16.08 -18.87
C GLU A 15 17.69 17.56 -18.82
N THR A 16 16.44 17.88 -18.47
CA THR A 16 15.99 19.27 -18.26
C THR A 16 16.51 19.83 -16.94
N LEU A 17 16.69 18.97 -15.94
CA LEU A 17 17.17 19.33 -14.61
C LEU A 17 18.70 19.47 -14.56
N TYR A 18 19.39 18.93 -15.56
CA TYR A 18 20.84 18.96 -15.67
C TYR A 18 21.33 20.30 -16.23
N ARG A 19 22.14 21.04 -15.46
CA ARG A 19 22.73 22.32 -15.90
C ARG A 19 24.20 22.39 -15.53
N GLU A 20 25.00 22.96 -16.42
CA GLU A 20 26.43 23.20 -16.17
C GLU A 20 27.22 21.97 -15.70
N GLY A 21 26.88 20.79 -16.23
CA GLY A 21 27.56 19.55 -15.86
C GLY A 21 27.11 18.95 -14.51
N LYS A 22 26.03 19.44 -13.92
CA LYS A 22 25.53 18.98 -12.62
C LYS A 22 24.03 18.64 -12.68
N PRO A 23 23.61 17.51 -12.09
CA PRO A 23 22.20 17.25 -11.86
C PRO A 23 21.68 18.16 -10.75
N ILE A 24 20.36 18.32 -10.67
CA ILE A 24 19.72 18.97 -9.54
C ILE A 24 19.98 18.19 -8.24
N ASN A 25 20.22 18.92 -7.15
CA ASN A 25 20.45 18.35 -5.83
C ASN A 25 19.52 18.97 -4.78
N LEU A 26 18.60 18.18 -4.23
CA LEU A 26 17.65 18.61 -3.20
C LEU A 26 18.31 18.99 -1.87
N ASN A 27 19.58 18.63 -1.63
CA ASN A 27 20.34 19.10 -0.48
C ASN A 27 20.90 20.52 -0.70
N SER A 28 20.97 20.99 -1.95
CA SER A 28 21.47 22.32 -2.31
C SER A 28 20.39 23.38 -2.13
N HIS A 29 20.66 24.40 -1.30
CA HIS A 29 19.76 25.54 -1.13
C HIS A 29 19.50 26.31 -2.43
N GLU A 30 20.47 26.32 -3.36
CA GLU A 30 20.30 26.94 -4.66
C GLU A 30 19.24 26.20 -5.49
N ASP A 31 19.31 24.88 -5.53
CA ASP A 31 18.32 24.07 -6.27
C ASP A 31 16.96 24.06 -5.59
N GLN A 32 16.90 24.09 -4.26
CA GLN A 32 15.66 24.30 -3.51
C GLN A 32 15.01 25.64 -3.87
N ALA A 33 15.79 26.72 -3.99
CA ALA A 33 15.30 28.02 -4.41
C ALA A 33 14.79 28.01 -5.86
N ARG A 34 15.48 27.29 -6.75
CA ARG A 34 15.05 27.09 -8.15
C ARG A 34 13.72 26.35 -8.24
N ILE A 35 13.54 25.26 -7.48
CA ILE A 35 12.25 24.54 -7.42
C ILE A 35 11.15 25.47 -6.89
N ASN A 36 11.43 26.24 -5.84
CA ASN A 36 10.45 27.20 -5.32
C ASN A 36 10.08 28.28 -6.35
N SER A 37 11.04 28.75 -7.14
CA SER A 37 10.79 29.75 -8.18
C SER A 37 9.91 29.18 -9.28
N LEU A 38 10.20 27.95 -9.74
CA LEU A 38 9.35 27.22 -10.68
C LEU A 38 7.91 27.07 -10.16
N LEU A 39 7.73 26.74 -8.88
CA LEU A 39 6.40 26.60 -8.29
C LEU A 39 5.63 27.93 -8.23
N VAL A 40 6.33 29.06 -8.08
CA VAL A 40 5.74 30.40 -8.17
C VAL A 40 5.34 30.72 -9.61
N GLU A 41 6.21 30.46 -10.59
CA GLU A 41 5.91 30.66 -12.01
C GLU A 41 4.68 29.83 -12.43
N LEU A 42 4.62 28.55 -12.05
CA LEU A 42 3.46 27.70 -12.26
C LEU A 42 2.20 28.24 -11.57
N SER A 43 2.34 28.79 -10.35
CA SER A 43 1.22 29.43 -9.66
C SER A 43 0.67 30.63 -10.44
N ASP A 44 1.56 31.48 -10.94
CA ASP A 44 1.20 32.71 -11.67
C ASP A 44 0.52 32.38 -13.01
N GLU A 45 0.88 31.24 -13.62
CA GLU A 45 0.24 30.69 -14.81
C GLU A 45 -1.07 29.93 -14.53
N GLY A 46 -1.46 29.76 -13.26
CA GLY A 46 -2.64 29.00 -12.87
C GLY A 46 -2.48 27.49 -13.00
N LEU A 47 -1.24 26.99 -13.02
CA LEU A 47 -0.83 25.59 -13.19
C LEU A 47 -0.22 24.99 -11.91
N MET A 48 -0.68 25.46 -10.74
CA MET A 48 -0.19 25.00 -9.45
C MET A 48 -0.35 23.48 -9.30
N PRO A 49 0.71 22.70 -9.02
CA PRO A 49 0.57 21.25 -8.86
C PRO A 49 -0.07 20.92 -7.51
N GLU A 50 -1.02 19.99 -7.51
CA GLU A 50 -1.55 19.38 -6.28
C GLU A 50 -0.60 18.31 -5.71
N LEU A 51 0.19 17.68 -6.58
CA LEU A 51 1.11 16.59 -6.27
C LEU A 51 2.47 16.79 -6.95
N ILE A 52 3.53 16.65 -6.16
CA ILE A 52 4.93 16.65 -6.62
C ILE A 52 5.50 15.24 -6.43
N ILE A 53 5.98 14.62 -7.52
CA ILE A 53 6.63 13.31 -7.48
C ILE A 53 8.12 13.48 -7.73
N ILE A 54 8.94 12.95 -6.83
CA ILE A 54 10.41 12.95 -6.92
C ILE A 54 10.84 11.51 -7.22
N ASP A 55 11.19 11.24 -8.48
CA ASP A 55 11.61 9.92 -8.95
C ASP A 55 13.03 9.95 -9.58
N ASN A 56 14.08 9.44 -8.93
CA ASN A 56 14.13 8.91 -7.57
C ASN A 56 14.95 9.80 -6.64
N LEU A 57 14.69 9.70 -5.34
CA LEU A 57 15.35 10.50 -4.32
C LEU A 57 16.88 10.40 -4.39
N SER A 58 17.43 9.20 -4.61
CA SER A 58 18.89 8.99 -4.63
C SER A 58 19.59 9.74 -5.77
N SER A 59 18.94 9.84 -6.94
CA SER A 59 19.47 10.58 -8.09
C SER A 59 19.45 12.10 -7.84
N MET A 60 18.46 12.58 -7.10
CA MET A 60 18.29 14.01 -6.79
C MET A 60 18.96 14.44 -5.49
N THR A 61 19.69 13.55 -4.81
CA THR A 61 20.55 13.88 -3.66
C THR A 61 22.02 13.51 -3.90
N ALA A 62 22.40 13.33 -5.17
CA ALA A 62 23.72 12.87 -5.56
C ALA A 62 24.82 13.84 -5.10
N GLY A 63 25.92 13.30 -4.57
CA GLY A 63 27.06 14.07 -4.07
C GLY A 63 26.95 14.54 -2.62
N GLY A 64 25.82 14.32 -1.95
CA GLY A 64 25.71 14.41 -0.48
C GLY A 64 26.12 13.11 0.20
N ASP A 65 26.52 13.18 1.47
CA ASP A 65 26.70 11.98 2.28
C ASP A 65 25.31 11.51 2.75
N GLU A 66 24.87 10.35 2.26
CA GLU A 66 23.56 9.78 2.61
C GLU A 66 23.36 9.56 4.13
N ASN A 67 24.45 9.55 4.90
CA ASN A 67 24.48 9.43 6.36
C ASN A 67 24.80 10.75 7.09
N SER A 68 25.06 11.84 6.37
CA SER A 68 25.27 13.17 6.97
C SER A 68 23.96 13.67 7.57
N ASN A 69 23.97 13.90 8.88
CA ASN A 69 22.83 14.51 9.58
C ASN A 69 22.45 15.87 8.99
N ASN A 70 23.44 16.65 8.52
CA ASN A 70 23.20 17.97 7.94
C ASN A 70 22.49 17.88 6.58
N ASP A 71 22.89 16.95 5.73
CA ASP A 71 22.29 16.75 4.40
C ASP A 71 20.85 16.25 4.54
N ILE A 72 20.66 15.28 5.44
CA ILE A 72 19.32 14.78 5.79
C ILE A 72 18.47 15.91 6.36
N GLU A 73 19.00 16.75 7.25
CA GLU A 73 18.24 17.87 7.82
C GLU A 73 17.83 18.91 6.78
N SER A 74 18.72 19.25 5.83
CA SER A 74 18.41 20.16 4.73
C SER A 74 17.26 19.63 3.87
N LEU A 75 17.35 18.36 3.44
CA LEU A 75 16.29 17.68 2.69
C LEU A 75 14.96 17.68 3.47
N LEU A 76 14.99 17.28 4.75
CA LEU A 76 13.79 17.20 5.58
C LEU A 76 13.14 18.58 5.76
N LYS A 77 13.92 19.64 5.98
CA LYS A 77 13.41 21.01 6.05
C LYS A 77 12.75 21.43 4.75
N PHE A 78 13.38 21.14 3.62
CA PHE A 78 12.81 21.48 2.31
C PHE A 78 11.49 20.75 2.04
N MET A 79 11.45 19.43 2.25
CA MET A 79 10.21 18.63 2.12
C MET A 79 9.10 19.13 3.06
N THR A 80 9.45 19.46 4.30
CA THR A 80 8.50 20.05 5.27
C THR A 80 7.95 21.39 4.77
N SER A 81 8.81 22.23 4.18
CA SER A 81 8.42 23.52 3.63
C SER A 81 7.42 23.40 2.49
N LEU A 82 7.60 22.42 1.58
CA LEU A 82 6.63 22.14 0.51
C LEU A 82 5.28 21.73 1.10
N ARG A 83 5.30 20.82 2.08
CA ARG A 83 4.05 20.38 2.72
C ARG A 83 3.30 21.54 3.42
N HIS A 84 4.02 22.45 4.07
CA HIS A 84 3.40 23.66 4.66
C HIS A 84 2.84 24.64 3.63
N LYS A 85 3.33 24.59 2.38
CA LYS A 85 2.77 25.35 1.25
C LYS A 85 1.53 24.67 0.64
N GLY A 86 1.12 23.51 1.15
CA GLY A 86 -0.08 22.79 0.72
C GLY A 86 0.17 21.70 -0.33
N PHE A 87 1.43 21.41 -0.70
CA PHE A 87 1.74 20.36 -1.66
C PHE A 87 1.69 18.97 -1.04
N ALA A 88 1.10 18.01 -1.75
CA ALA A 88 1.40 16.59 -1.53
C ALA A 88 2.74 16.26 -2.20
N VAL A 89 3.62 15.54 -1.50
CA VAL A 89 4.93 15.15 -2.03
C VAL A 89 5.10 13.64 -1.92
N VAL A 90 5.41 13.00 -3.04
CA VAL A 90 5.74 11.57 -3.11
C VAL A 90 7.22 11.41 -3.45
N LEU A 91 7.92 10.65 -2.62
CA LEU A 91 9.32 10.31 -2.83
C LEU A 91 9.42 8.85 -3.29
N VAL A 92 9.92 8.63 -4.50
CA VAL A 92 10.28 7.28 -4.96
C VAL A 92 11.69 6.99 -4.49
N HIS A 93 11.86 5.89 -3.77
CA HIS A 93 13.12 5.58 -3.11
C HIS A 93 13.37 4.07 -3.04
N HIS A 94 14.64 3.69 -3.13
CA HIS A 94 15.05 2.30 -3.09
C HIS A 94 15.11 1.75 -1.66
N SER A 95 14.82 0.45 -1.53
CA SER A 95 15.16 -0.29 -0.33
C SER A 95 16.68 -0.54 -0.23
N GLY A 96 17.20 -0.58 1.00
CA GLY A 96 18.55 -1.02 1.32
C GLY A 96 18.70 -2.54 1.23
N LYS A 97 19.88 -3.04 1.58
CA LYS A 97 20.22 -4.48 1.48
C LYS A 97 19.37 -5.38 2.40
N SER A 98 18.84 -4.84 3.50
CA SER A 98 17.93 -5.57 4.40
C SER A 98 16.48 -5.61 3.90
N GLY A 99 16.16 -4.88 2.82
CA GLY A 99 14.79 -4.70 2.35
C GLY A 99 14.04 -3.55 3.03
N ASP A 100 14.65 -2.85 3.99
CA ASP A 100 14.10 -1.63 4.60
C ASP A 100 14.50 -0.39 3.80
N GLN A 101 14.04 0.81 4.20
CA GLN A 101 14.41 2.05 3.52
C GLN A 101 15.95 2.21 3.43
N ARG A 102 16.50 2.59 2.27
CA ARG A 102 17.94 2.91 2.15
C ARG A 102 18.28 4.25 2.82
N GLY A 103 19.40 4.28 3.54
CA GLY A 103 19.92 5.49 4.20
C GLY A 103 19.45 5.60 5.64
N ALA A 104 19.56 6.79 6.23
CA ALA A 104 19.24 6.99 7.65
C ALA A 104 17.74 6.84 7.96
N SER A 105 17.41 6.12 9.04
CA SER A 105 16.05 5.93 9.54
C SER A 105 15.33 7.24 9.86
N ARG A 106 16.08 8.29 10.23
CA ARG A 106 15.57 9.65 10.49
C ARG A 106 14.80 10.23 9.29
N ARG A 107 15.03 9.73 8.06
CA ARG A 107 14.24 10.14 6.89
C ARG A 107 12.77 9.78 7.04
N GLU A 108 12.46 8.64 7.66
CA GLU A 108 11.08 8.24 7.87
C GLU A 108 10.34 9.17 8.82
N ASP A 109 11.01 9.85 9.76
CA ASP A 109 10.35 10.67 10.79
C ASP A 109 9.38 11.69 10.18
N LEU A 110 9.76 12.31 9.07
CA LEU A 110 8.95 13.30 8.38
C LEU A 110 7.76 12.72 7.61
N LEU A 111 7.89 11.49 7.11
CA LEU A 111 6.89 10.89 6.23
C LEU A 111 5.59 10.67 6.99
N ASP A 112 4.49 11.05 6.35
CA ASP A 112 3.15 10.77 6.84
C ASP A 112 2.76 9.32 6.52
N THR A 113 3.12 8.85 5.33
CA THR A 113 2.86 7.50 4.87
C THR A 113 4.10 6.92 4.21
N THR A 114 4.42 5.67 4.53
CA THR A 114 5.44 4.88 3.83
C THR A 114 4.78 3.66 3.21
N ILE A 115 4.95 3.50 1.91
CA ILE A 115 4.45 2.36 1.13
C ILE A 115 5.65 1.58 0.63
N LYS A 116 5.75 0.32 1.02
CA LYS A 116 6.78 -0.61 0.60
C LYS A 116 6.23 -1.53 -0.50
N LEU A 117 6.98 -1.67 -1.57
CA LEU A 117 6.70 -2.66 -2.61
C LEU A 117 7.65 -3.84 -2.42
N SER A 118 7.10 -5.05 -2.28
CA SER A 118 7.89 -6.28 -2.08
C SER A 118 7.50 -7.35 -3.11
N PRO A 119 8.39 -8.26 -3.52
CA PRO A 119 8.01 -9.40 -4.34
C PRO A 119 6.89 -10.23 -3.68
N THR A 120 5.98 -10.78 -4.49
CA THR A 120 4.98 -11.74 -3.99
C THR A 120 5.65 -13.07 -3.63
N LYS A 121 5.30 -13.67 -2.49
CA LYS A 121 5.88 -14.94 -1.97
C LYS A 121 5.57 -16.21 -2.78
N ASP A 122 4.87 -16.06 -3.90
CA ASP A 122 4.32 -17.17 -4.69
C ASP A 122 4.95 -17.15 -6.10
N ASP A 123 6.22 -17.55 -6.11
CA ASP A 123 7.14 -17.52 -7.25
C ASP A 123 7.06 -18.81 -8.08
N GLY A 124 6.04 -19.65 -7.86
CA GLY A 124 5.92 -21.00 -8.45
C GLY A 124 5.75 -21.04 -9.98
N GLY A 125 5.71 -19.89 -10.65
CA GLY A 125 5.72 -19.78 -12.10
C GLY A 125 5.90 -18.33 -12.52
N ARG A 126 6.66 -18.09 -13.58
CA ARG A 126 6.75 -16.76 -14.22
C ARG A 126 5.34 -16.31 -14.60
N LYS A 127 4.76 -15.39 -13.82
CA LYS A 127 3.53 -14.71 -14.23
C LYS A 127 3.87 -13.74 -15.34
N GLU A 128 3.03 -13.67 -16.36
CA GLU A 128 3.17 -12.71 -17.46
C GLU A 128 2.81 -11.31 -16.96
N GLY A 129 3.77 -10.62 -16.33
CA GLY A 129 3.62 -9.24 -15.88
C GLY A 129 4.26 -8.91 -14.54
N ALA A 130 4.09 -7.65 -14.10
CA ALA A 130 4.57 -7.18 -12.80
C ALA A 130 3.72 -7.75 -11.65
N SER A 131 4.34 -8.31 -10.63
CA SER A 131 3.68 -8.89 -9.45
C SER A 131 4.42 -8.48 -8.17
N PHE A 132 3.75 -7.78 -7.28
CA PHE A 132 4.33 -7.32 -6.00
C PHE A 132 3.23 -7.09 -4.95
N THR A 133 3.62 -7.09 -3.69
CA THR A 133 2.78 -6.70 -2.56
C THR A 133 3.05 -5.25 -2.20
N ILE A 134 1.98 -4.46 -2.10
CA ILE A 134 1.96 -3.13 -1.50
C ILE A 134 1.76 -3.31 0.01
N GLU A 135 2.68 -2.81 0.81
CA GLU A 135 2.61 -2.82 2.28
C GLU A 135 2.69 -1.39 2.82
N PHE A 136 1.72 -0.99 3.63
CA PHE A 136 1.78 0.27 4.37
C PHE A 136 2.56 0.08 5.68
N THR A 137 3.85 0.42 5.66
CA THR A 137 4.77 0.27 6.81
C THR A 137 4.66 1.43 7.80
N LYS A 138 4.20 2.60 7.34
CA LYS A 138 3.92 3.77 8.18
C LYS A 138 2.65 4.47 7.71
N CYS A 139 1.78 4.87 8.64
CA CYS A 139 0.64 5.75 8.38
C CYS A 139 0.39 6.68 9.57
N ARG A 140 0.43 7.99 9.35
CA ARG A 140 -0.07 9.00 10.28
C ARG A 140 -1.56 9.22 9.99
N GLY A 141 -2.41 8.45 10.66
CA GLY A 141 -3.87 8.49 10.47
C GLY A 141 -4.49 7.11 10.47
N LYS A 142 -5.64 6.97 9.79
CA LYS A 142 -6.29 5.67 9.64
C LYS A 142 -5.46 4.79 8.70
N LYS A 143 -4.99 3.65 9.22
CA LYS A 143 -4.30 2.64 8.41
C LYS A 143 -5.28 2.09 7.36
N PRO A 144 -4.86 1.92 6.10
CA PRO A 144 -5.69 1.28 5.09
C PRO A 144 -6.10 -0.13 5.51
N ASP A 145 -7.29 -0.55 5.09
CA ASP A 145 -7.79 -1.91 5.24
C ASP A 145 -8.20 -2.43 3.84
N PRO A 146 -7.45 -3.38 3.25
CA PRO A 146 -6.31 -4.08 3.83
C PRO A 146 -5.04 -3.21 3.80
N PHE A 147 -4.12 -3.45 4.73
CA PHE A 147 -2.83 -2.74 4.76
C PHE A 147 -1.69 -3.45 4.02
N ASN A 148 -1.97 -4.68 3.56
CA ASN A 148 -1.14 -5.46 2.67
C ASN A 148 -2.00 -5.84 1.47
N LEU A 149 -1.51 -5.55 0.27
CA LEU A 149 -2.27 -5.72 -0.96
C LEU A 149 -1.37 -6.33 -2.03
N PRO A 150 -1.52 -7.64 -2.31
CA PRO A 150 -0.91 -8.25 -3.48
C PRO A 150 -1.53 -7.68 -4.75
N VAL A 151 -0.67 -7.22 -5.66
CA VAL A 151 -1.03 -6.58 -6.92
C VAL A 151 -0.32 -7.29 -8.06
N GLU A 152 -1.08 -7.56 -9.12
CA GLU A 152 -0.59 -8.15 -10.36
C GLU A 152 -1.01 -7.27 -11.54
N CYS A 153 -0.10 -7.04 -12.49
CA CYS A 153 -0.41 -6.41 -13.78
C CYS A 153 -0.64 -7.53 -14.79
N LEU A 154 -1.88 -7.69 -15.25
CA LEU A 154 -2.27 -8.74 -16.17
C LEU A 154 -2.59 -8.14 -17.53
N GLN A 155 -2.11 -8.78 -18.60
CA GLN A 155 -2.55 -8.45 -19.94
C GLN A 155 -3.96 -9.01 -20.17
N VAL A 156 -4.95 -8.14 -20.28
CA VAL A 156 -6.35 -8.56 -20.50
C VAL A 156 -6.65 -8.76 -21.98
N ARG A 157 -5.98 -8.00 -22.84
CA ARG A 157 -6.04 -8.04 -24.32
C ARG A 157 -4.72 -7.55 -24.90
N ASP A 158 -4.51 -7.73 -26.20
CA ASP A 158 -3.28 -7.29 -26.85
C ASP A 158 -2.99 -5.80 -26.60
N GLY A 159 -1.78 -5.50 -26.11
CA GLY A 159 -1.34 -4.16 -25.68
C GLY A 159 -2.08 -3.53 -24.48
N VAL A 160 -3.06 -4.19 -23.88
CA VAL A 160 -3.88 -3.64 -22.78
C VAL A 160 -3.63 -4.40 -21.48
N PHE A 161 -3.19 -3.67 -20.46
CA PHE A 161 -2.85 -4.20 -19.15
C PHE A 161 -3.77 -3.62 -18.07
N GLU A 162 -4.16 -4.46 -17.11
CA GLU A 162 -4.95 -4.07 -15.95
C GLU A 162 -4.27 -4.48 -14.65
N TRP A 163 -4.35 -3.61 -13.65
CA TRP A 163 -3.90 -3.90 -12.29
C TRP A 163 -5.00 -4.65 -11.54
N VAL A 164 -4.72 -5.90 -11.20
CA VAL A 164 -5.59 -6.75 -10.39
C VAL A 164 -5.08 -6.77 -8.97
N MET A 165 -5.95 -6.34 -8.05
CA MET A 165 -5.72 -6.36 -6.61
C MET A 165 -6.33 -7.63 -6.03
N LYS A 166 -5.52 -8.54 -5.53
CA LYS A 166 -6.05 -9.72 -4.81
C LYS A 166 -6.42 -9.25 -3.41
N HIS A 167 -7.72 -9.25 -3.11
CA HIS A 167 -8.17 -8.96 -1.75
C HIS A 167 -7.80 -10.13 -0.85
N GLN A 168 -6.57 -10.12 -0.33
CA GLN A 168 -6.09 -11.13 0.59
C GLN A 168 -6.51 -10.72 2.01
N ARG A 169 -7.83 -10.68 2.27
CA ARG A 169 -8.25 -10.82 3.67
C ARG A 169 -7.92 -12.26 4.03
N GLU A 170 -6.92 -12.46 4.88
CA GLU A 170 -6.74 -13.75 5.53
C GLU A 170 -8.03 -14.03 6.31
N ILE A 171 -8.82 -14.98 5.83
CA ILE A 171 -10.08 -15.34 6.47
C ILE A 171 -9.69 -16.04 7.78
N PRO A 172 -10.04 -15.46 8.96
CA PRO A 172 -9.74 -16.13 10.21
C PRO A 172 -10.41 -17.50 10.22
N LYS A 173 -9.71 -18.57 10.59
CA LYS A 173 -10.23 -19.95 10.56
C LYS A 173 -11.54 -20.18 11.35
N ILE A 174 -11.90 -19.25 12.24
CA ILE A 174 -13.19 -19.23 12.92
C ILE A 174 -14.34 -18.89 11.95
N ILE A 175 -14.11 -18.01 10.97
CA ILE A 175 -15.04 -17.67 9.90
C ILE A 175 -15.32 -18.89 9.03
N ASP A 176 -14.31 -19.70 8.66
CA ASP A 176 -14.53 -20.91 7.83
C ASP A 176 -15.52 -21.88 8.48
N ILE A 177 -15.40 -22.09 9.80
CA ILE A 177 -16.35 -22.93 10.56
C ILE A 177 -17.73 -22.28 10.62
N MET A 178 -17.81 -20.96 10.79
CA MET A 178 -19.09 -20.27 10.83
C MET A 178 -19.79 -20.27 9.47
N ALA A 179 -19.06 -20.11 8.37
CA ALA A 179 -19.56 -20.24 7.00
C ALA A 179 -20.09 -21.65 6.75
N PHE A 180 -19.34 -22.69 7.15
CA PHE A 180 -19.84 -24.06 7.08
C PHE A 180 -21.13 -24.26 7.89
N ILE A 181 -21.23 -23.66 9.09
CA ILE A 181 -22.45 -23.74 9.91
C ILE A 181 -23.64 -23.05 9.22
N ARG A 182 -23.43 -21.89 8.59
CA ARG A 182 -24.44 -21.17 7.79
C ARG A 182 -24.96 -22.06 6.65
N ASP A 183 -24.05 -22.66 5.90
CA ASP A 183 -24.34 -23.30 4.62
C ASP A 183 -24.81 -24.75 4.78
N ALA A 184 -24.08 -25.55 5.55
CA ALA A 184 -24.35 -26.98 5.75
C ALA A 184 -25.33 -27.26 6.89
N LYS A 185 -25.58 -26.28 7.77
CA LYS A 185 -26.49 -26.39 8.93
C LYS A 185 -26.29 -27.68 9.74
N PRO A 186 -25.06 -27.98 10.17
CA PRO A 186 -24.75 -29.20 10.91
C PRO A 186 -25.49 -29.21 12.24
N THR A 187 -25.87 -30.40 12.70
CA THR A 187 -26.54 -30.55 14.01
C THR A 187 -25.55 -31.00 15.09
N ALA A 188 -24.41 -31.56 14.69
CA ALA A 188 -23.36 -32.03 15.59
C ALA A 188 -21.97 -31.63 15.10
N GLN A 189 -21.03 -31.48 16.04
CA GLN A 189 -19.64 -31.13 15.73
C GLN A 189 -18.96 -32.20 14.86
N LYS A 190 -19.39 -33.47 14.95
CA LYS A 190 -18.87 -34.55 14.11
C LYS A 190 -19.09 -34.26 12.62
N ASP A 191 -20.21 -33.62 12.26
CA ASP A 191 -20.58 -33.30 10.88
C ASP A 191 -19.56 -32.31 10.28
N ILE A 192 -19.02 -31.41 11.12
CA ILE A 192 -17.97 -30.44 10.73
C ILE A 192 -16.60 -31.15 10.59
N VAL A 193 -16.33 -32.15 11.44
CA VAL A 193 -15.07 -32.93 11.37
C VAL A 193 -15.04 -33.82 10.13
N GLU A 194 -16.18 -34.41 9.77
CA GLU A 194 -16.33 -35.28 8.61
C GLU A 194 -16.16 -34.54 7.27
N ALA A 195 -16.34 -33.20 7.26
CA ALA A 195 -16.03 -32.37 6.10
C ALA A 195 -14.53 -32.33 5.75
N GLY A 196 -13.63 -32.73 6.66
CA GLY A 196 -12.20 -32.94 6.40
C GLY A 196 -11.33 -31.68 6.26
N ASP A 197 -11.87 -30.59 5.71
CA ASP A 197 -11.08 -29.43 5.26
C ASP A 197 -10.98 -28.29 6.28
N LEU A 198 -11.65 -28.40 7.44
CA LEU A 198 -11.76 -27.32 8.44
C LEU A 198 -10.79 -27.47 9.63
N GLY A 199 -9.91 -28.47 9.59
CA GLY A 199 -8.88 -28.75 10.59
C GLY A 199 -9.19 -29.93 11.51
N SER A 200 -8.32 -30.16 12.49
CA SER A 200 -8.45 -31.29 13.41
C SER A 200 -9.64 -31.14 14.37
N LYS A 201 -10.13 -32.26 14.93
CA LYS A 201 -11.20 -32.27 15.94
C LYS A 201 -10.96 -31.29 17.11
N GLY A 202 -9.70 -31.21 17.58
CA GLY A 202 -9.31 -30.32 18.67
C GLY A 202 -9.37 -28.85 18.27
N GLU A 203 -8.92 -28.50 17.06
CA GLU A 203 -8.99 -27.13 16.54
C GLU A 203 -10.43 -26.69 16.31
N ILE A 204 -11.26 -27.55 15.73
CA ILE A 204 -12.69 -27.30 15.52
C ILE A 204 -13.38 -27.02 16.87
N SER A 205 -13.12 -27.85 17.89
CA SER A 205 -13.68 -27.66 19.23
C SER A 205 -13.30 -26.31 19.84
N LYS A 206 -12.02 -25.93 19.74
CA LYS A 206 -11.52 -24.65 20.25
C LYS A 206 -12.18 -23.46 19.55
N ARG A 207 -12.33 -23.54 18.22
CA ARG A 207 -12.93 -22.45 17.43
C ARG A 207 -14.43 -22.32 17.66
N ILE A 208 -15.17 -23.42 17.82
CA ILE A 208 -16.60 -23.38 18.22
C ILE A 208 -16.75 -22.74 19.61
N GLN A 209 -15.88 -23.10 20.56
CA GLN A 209 -15.90 -22.49 21.89
C GLN A 209 -15.61 -20.98 21.84
N ALA A 210 -14.63 -20.57 21.02
CA ALA A 210 -14.34 -19.16 20.79
C ALA A 210 -15.52 -18.42 20.14
N ALA A 211 -16.18 -19.03 19.14
CA ALA A 211 -17.33 -18.43 18.49
C ALA A 211 -18.55 -18.29 19.42
N ARG A 212 -18.70 -19.22 20.39
CA ARG A 212 -19.71 -19.09 21.46
C ARG A 212 -19.36 -17.98 22.45
N SER A 213 -18.09 -17.85 22.84
CA SER A 213 -17.69 -16.81 23.80
C SER A 213 -17.81 -15.40 23.22
N THR A 214 -17.63 -15.23 21.90
CA THR A 214 -17.85 -13.97 21.20
C THR A 214 -19.32 -13.68 20.86
N GLY A 215 -20.20 -14.67 21.06
CA GLY A 215 -21.63 -14.58 20.77
C GLY A 215 -21.99 -14.72 19.28
N TYR A 216 -21.10 -15.28 18.46
CA TYR A 216 -21.37 -15.54 17.04
C TYR A 216 -22.21 -16.80 16.81
N ILE A 217 -22.08 -17.81 17.67
CA ILE A 217 -22.87 -19.05 17.66
C ILE A 217 -23.69 -19.13 18.94
N GLU A 218 -24.90 -19.70 18.84
CA GLU A 218 -25.72 -20.02 19.99
C GLU A 218 -25.00 -20.93 21.02
N LYS A 219 -25.36 -20.80 22.30
CA LYS A 219 -24.70 -21.53 23.38
C LYS A 219 -24.92 -23.05 23.30
N SER A 220 -26.10 -23.47 22.88
CA SER A 220 -26.55 -24.87 22.89
C SER A 220 -26.69 -25.50 21.50
N ALA A 221 -26.61 -24.71 20.43
CA ALA A 221 -26.82 -25.18 19.06
C ALA A 221 -25.68 -24.72 18.15
N LEU A 222 -25.51 -25.42 17.01
CA LEU A 222 -24.63 -24.97 15.93
C LEU A 222 -25.44 -24.10 14.96
N VAL A 223 -25.90 -22.96 15.48
CA VAL A 223 -26.67 -21.97 14.73
C VAL A 223 -26.00 -20.62 14.92
N LEU A 224 -25.77 -19.90 13.82
CA LEU A 224 -25.24 -18.56 13.89
C LEU A 224 -26.28 -17.61 14.47
N THR A 225 -25.84 -16.73 15.38
CA THR A 225 -26.65 -15.58 15.79
C THR A 225 -26.66 -14.54 14.67
N LYS A 226 -27.51 -13.52 14.78
CA LYS A 226 -27.48 -12.35 13.87
C LYS A 226 -26.07 -11.75 13.77
N LYS A 227 -25.38 -11.60 14.90
CA LYS A 227 -24.00 -11.10 14.97
C LYS A 227 -23.02 -12.03 14.24
N GLY A 228 -23.20 -13.34 14.36
CA GLY A 228 -22.37 -14.32 13.64
C GLY A 228 -22.58 -14.26 12.13
N LEU A 229 -23.82 -14.09 11.68
CA LEU A 229 -24.14 -13.92 10.25
C LEU A 229 -23.52 -12.65 9.67
N GLU A 230 -23.67 -11.51 10.37
CA GLU A 230 -23.04 -10.24 9.97
C GLU A 230 -21.50 -10.33 9.91
N GLU A 231 -20.90 -11.10 10.83
CA GLU A 231 -19.46 -11.30 10.83
C GLU A 231 -19.00 -12.21 9.68
N VAL A 232 -19.74 -13.28 9.36
CA VAL A 232 -19.45 -14.12 8.17
C VAL A 232 -19.59 -13.29 6.89
N GLU A 233 -20.67 -12.52 6.73
CA GLU A 233 -20.92 -11.68 5.55
C GLU A 233 -19.83 -10.62 5.35
N ARG A 234 -19.24 -10.09 6.44
CA ARG A 234 -18.11 -9.17 6.37
C ARG A 234 -16.89 -9.79 5.67
N TYR A 235 -16.65 -11.08 5.85
CA TYR A 235 -15.49 -11.78 5.28
C TYR A 235 -15.82 -12.54 3.99
N LEU A 236 -17.05 -13.04 3.83
CA LEU A 236 -17.53 -13.90 2.76
C LEU A 236 -18.92 -13.45 2.29
N PRO A 237 -19.03 -12.30 1.58
CA PRO A 237 -20.32 -11.80 1.14
C PRO A 237 -20.98 -12.76 0.15
N GLU A 238 -22.30 -12.97 0.26
CA GLU A 238 -23.06 -13.89 -0.61
C GLU A 238 -23.07 -13.46 -2.11
N SER A 239 -22.57 -12.26 -2.42
CA SER A 239 -22.39 -11.75 -3.77
C SER A 239 -21.07 -11.00 -3.91
N ALA A 240 -20.04 -11.71 -4.36
CA ALA A 240 -18.85 -11.12 -4.96
C ALA A 240 -18.65 -11.65 -6.38
N PHE A 241 -19.73 -11.77 -7.16
CA PHE A 241 -19.76 -11.80 -8.63
C PHE A 241 -21.13 -11.33 -9.12
#